data_AF-A0A5B6TIN9-F1
#
_entry.id   AF-A0A5B6TIN9-F1
#
_cell.length_a   1.000
_cell.length_b   1.000
_cell.length_c   1.000
_cell.angle_alpha   90.00
_cell.angle_beta   90.00
_cell.angle_gamma   90.00
#
_symmetry.space_group_name_H-M   'P 1'
#
loop_
_entity.id
_entity.type
_entity.pdbx_description
1 polymer ?
#
loop_
_entity_poly.entity_id
_entity_poly.type
_entity_poly.pdbx_seq_one_letter_code
_entity_poly.pdbx_strand_id
1 'polypeptide(L)'
;MRTLYLSLALCTLCFCARAQTTLLTLPRSVDNYIWYGEQATGYWVLSHYYTITYNSRGQETERILFFGDFEQSKTINTYGNFGLLATLEQTMVSGGVWEDKSRTRYVYDQQGRLLTITNQAFNSASSQLENLTRVINTYTNDDLNPSSVERQIWSETLVGWGLEEKDINLVWSTDSNHPFKLLSYETQVVDFDLSWVTLKRHTNSYDPVTRTSTYSTDFASSNNS
;
A
#
# COMPACT_ATOMS: atom_id res chain seq x y z
N MET A 1 4.70 54.14 -4.25
CA MET A 1 4.07 53.45 -3.10
C MET A 1 3.52 52.07 -3.44
N ARG A 2 2.89 51.82 -4.61
CA ARG A 2 2.31 50.50 -4.95
C ARG A 2 3.34 49.34 -5.08
N THR A 3 4.59 49.63 -5.46
CA THR A 3 5.66 48.63 -5.58
C THR A 3 6.20 48.11 -4.24
N LEU A 4 6.09 48.89 -3.16
CA LEU A 4 6.61 48.50 -1.84
C LEU A 4 5.68 47.54 -1.09
N TYR A 5 4.37 47.61 -1.35
CA TYR A 5 3.39 46.68 -0.80
C TYR A 5 3.48 45.29 -1.45
N LEU A 6 3.82 45.23 -2.74
CA LEU A 6 3.97 43.96 -3.45
C LEU A 6 5.20 43.18 -2.97
N SER A 7 6.33 43.88 -2.71
CA SER A 7 7.54 43.24 -2.18
C SER A 7 7.35 42.77 -0.74
N LEU A 8 6.67 43.55 0.11
CA LEU A 8 6.35 43.11 1.48
C LEU A 8 5.42 41.89 1.48
N ALA A 9 4.37 41.88 0.65
CA ALA A 9 3.46 40.75 0.55
C ALA A 9 4.16 39.47 0.08
N LEU A 10 5.06 39.56 -0.91
CA LEU A 10 5.88 38.44 -1.39
C LEU A 10 6.79 37.90 -0.27
N CYS A 11 7.44 38.78 0.50
CA CYS A 11 8.30 38.38 1.60
C CYS A 11 7.52 37.66 2.72
N THR A 12 6.33 38.13 3.10
CA THR A 12 5.49 37.43 4.09
C THR A 12 5.03 36.05 3.64
N LEU A 13 4.67 35.87 2.36
CA LEU A 13 4.29 34.57 1.83
C LEU A 13 5.48 33.59 1.82
N CYS A 14 6.69 34.07 1.51
CA CYS A 14 7.91 33.25 1.57
C CYS A 14 8.28 32.85 3.02
N PHE A 15 8.07 33.72 4.01
CA PHE A 15 8.34 33.40 5.42
C PHE A 15 7.32 32.40 6.00
N CYS A 16 6.03 32.53 5.67
CA CYS A 16 5.01 31.57 6.10
C CYS A 16 5.25 30.17 5.50
N ALA A 17 5.67 30.09 4.23
CA ALA A 17 6.02 28.82 3.59
C ALA A 17 7.27 28.15 4.21
N ARG A 18 8.23 28.93 4.72
CA ARG A 18 9.44 28.39 5.39
C ARG A 18 9.18 27.93 6.82
N ALA A 19 8.30 28.60 7.56
CA ALA A 19 7.98 28.23 8.94
C ALA A 19 7.16 26.92 9.03
N GLN A 20 6.34 26.62 8.02
CA GLN A 20 5.59 25.36 7.98
C GLN A 20 6.45 24.14 7.61
N THR A 21 7.52 24.31 6.82
CA THR A 21 8.36 23.18 6.40
C THR A 21 9.42 22.78 7.41
N THR A 22 9.87 23.71 8.27
CA THR A 22 10.89 23.41 9.30
C THR A 22 10.33 22.76 10.56
N LEU A 23 9.03 22.90 10.82
CA LEU A 23 8.39 22.27 11.99
C LEU A 23 7.90 20.82 11.73
N LEU A 24 7.82 20.39 10.47
CA LEU A 24 7.23 19.08 10.12
C LEU A 24 8.22 17.92 10.10
N THR A 25 9.54 18.16 10.20
CA THR A 25 10.54 17.08 10.15
C THR A 25 10.93 16.55 11.53
N LEU A 26 10.34 17.06 12.61
CA LEU A 26 10.62 16.56 13.95
C LEU A 26 9.92 15.22 14.17
N PRO A 27 10.61 14.24 14.79
CA PRO A 27 9.99 12.98 15.19
C PRO A 27 8.74 13.23 16.06
N ARG A 28 7.64 12.55 15.75
CA ARG A 28 6.44 12.53 16.57
C ARG A 28 6.35 11.20 17.31
N SER A 29 5.96 11.23 18.59
CA SER A 29 5.61 10.02 19.33
C SER A 29 4.12 9.74 19.23
N VAL A 30 3.75 8.48 19.05
CA VAL A 30 2.37 8.00 19.17
C VAL A 30 2.34 6.85 20.16
N ASP A 31 1.70 7.08 21.30
CA ASP A 31 1.62 6.12 22.40
C ASP A 31 0.32 5.32 22.30
N ASN A 32 0.42 3.99 22.40
CA ASN A 32 -0.74 3.09 22.36
C ASN A 32 -0.98 2.45 23.72
N TYR A 33 -2.16 2.68 24.28
CA TYR A 33 -2.56 2.16 25.57
C TYR A 33 -3.61 1.05 25.43
N ILE A 34 -3.53 0.04 26.29
CA ILE A 34 -4.54 -1.02 26.43
C ILE A 34 -5.22 -0.84 27.79
N TRP A 35 -6.55 -0.90 27.81
CA TRP A 35 -7.32 -0.87 29.05
C TRP A 35 -7.33 -2.27 29.69
N TYR A 36 -6.94 -2.35 30.96
CA TYR A 36 -7.00 -3.56 31.75
C TYR A 36 -7.99 -3.38 32.90
N GLY A 37 -8.93 -4.31 33.06
CA GLY A 37 -9.93 -4.32 34.13
C GLY A 37 -11.34 -3.91 33.67
N GLU A 38 -12.26 -3.78 34.63
CA GLU A 38 -13.64 -3.37 34.36
C GLU A 38 -13.73 -1.88 34.02
N GLN A 39 -14.83 -1.44 33.39
CA GLN A 39 -15.00 -0.04 32.98
C GLN A 39 -14.88 0.97 34.14
N ALA A 40 -15.24 0.58 35.36
CA ALA A 40 -15.23 1.46 36.53
C ALA A 40 -13.91 1.47 37.32
N THR A 41 -13.10 0.41 37.21
CA THR A 41 -11.93 0.17 38.08
C THR A 41 -10.65 -0.14 37.32
N GLY A 42 -10.72 -0.24 36.00
CA GLY A 42 -9.57 -0.52 35.17
C GLY A 42 -8.58 0.63 35.07
N TYR A 43 -7.50 0.37 34.35
CA TYR A 43 -6.42 1.31 34.11
C TYR A 43 -5.83 1.14 32.71
N TRP A 44 -5.26 2.21 32.18
CA TRP A 44 -4.55 2.20 30.91
C TRP A 44 -3.09 1.80 31.12
N VAL A 45 -2.62 0.81 30.35
CA VAL A 45 -1.23 0.38 30.32
C VAL A 45 -0.65 0.72 28.97
N LEU A 46 0.50 1.40 28.94
CA LEU A 46 1.25 1.61 27.70
C LEU A 46 1.67 0.25 27.15
N SER A 47 1.16 -0.11 25.97
CA SER A 47 1.48 -1.36 25.30
C SER A 47 2.73 -1.20 24.44
N HIS A 48 2.74 -0.16 23.61
CA HIS A 48 3.83 0.16 22.70
C HIS A 48 3.72 1.63 22.27
N TYR A 49 4.80 2.18 21.72
CA TYR A 49 4.76 3.50 21.09
C TYR A 49 5.54 3.51 19.78
N TYR A 50 5.27 4.52 18.96
CA TYR A 50 5.97 4.75 17.71
C TYR A 50 6.70 6.08 17.75
N THR A 51 7.93 6.13 17.23
CA THR A 51 8.48 7.39 16.73
C THR A 51 8.28 7.45 15.22
N ILE A 52 7.86 8.62 14.71
CA ILE A 52 7.55 8.81 13.30
C ILE A 52 8.28 10.05 12.79
N THR A 53 9.12 9.88 11.78
CA THR A 53 9.83 10.96 11.09
C THR A 53 9.16 11.25 9.76
N TYR A 54 9.03 12.52 9.40
CA TYR A 54 8.42 12.96 8.14
C TYR A 54 9.40 13.77 7.29
N ASN A 55 9.25 13.70 5.96
CA ASN A 55 9.95 14.59 5.05
C ASN A 55 9.33 16.00 5.03
N SER A 56 9.93 16.92 4.26
CA SER A 56 9.45 18.30 4.12
C SER A 56 8.08 18.45 3.44
N ARG A 57 7.54 17.37 2.85
CA ARG A 57 6.19 17.29 2.29
C ARG A 57 5.18 16.71 3.30
N GLY A 58 5.61 16.40 4.52
CA GLY A 58 4.78 15.80 5.56
C GLY A 58 4.47 14.33 5.34
N GLN A 59 5.28 13.62 4.55
CA GLN A 59 5.13 12.19 4.30
C GLN A 59 6.05 11.41 5.24
N GLU A 60 5.53 10.34 5.84
CA GLU A 60 6.27 9.50 6.79
C GLU A 60 7.45 8.82 6.11
N THR A 61 8.68 9.13 6.50
CA THR A 61 9.89 8.49 5.97
C THR A 61 10.42 7.38 6.85
N GLU A 62 10.11 7.42 8.14
CA GLU A 62 10.55 6.40 9.09
C GLU A 62 9.50 6.24 10.19
N ARG A 63 9.30 5.01 10.61
CA ARG A 63 8.55 4.65 11.81
C ARG A 63 9.29 3.57 12.58
N ILE A 64 9.55 3.81 13.86
CA ILE A 64 10.16 2.82 14.76
C ILE A 64 9.13 2.44 15.82
N LEU A 65 8.88 1.14 15.99
CA LEU A 65 8.01 0.57 17.01
C LEU A 65 8.84 0.17 18.23
N PHE A 66 8.39 0.61 19.41
CA PHE A 66 8.99 0.32 20.70
C PHE A 66 8.05 -0.47 21.60
N PHE A 67 8.57 -1.46 22.30
CA PHE A 67 7.92 -2.14 23.41
C PHE A 67 8.69 -1.83 24.70
N GLY A 68 8.20 -0.86 25.48
CA GLY A 68 8.98 -0.25 26.55
C GLY A 68 10.19 0.47 25.96
N ASP A 69 11.40 0.21 26.48
CA ASP A 69 12.64 0.81 25.99
C ASP A 69 13.29 0.02 24.82
N PHE A 70 12.63 -1.03 24.35
CA PHE A 70 13.17 -1.92 23.31
C PHE A 70 12.61 -1.56 21.94
N GLU A 71 13.51 -1.23 21.01
CA GLU A 71 13.24 -1.17 19.58
C GLU A 71 12.87 -2.57 19.07
N GLN A 72 11.73 -2.70 18.38
CA GLN A 72 11.25 -4.00 17.89
C GLN A 72 11.24 -4.07 16.36
N SER A 73 10.69 -3.06 15.70
CA SER A 73 10.65 -2.99 14.25
C SER A 73 10.81 -1.57 13.76
N LYS A 74 11.34 -1.43 12.55
CA LYS A 74 11.53 -0.15 11.88
C LYS A 74 11.09 -0.26 10.44
N THR A 75 10.27 0.70 10.02
CA THR A 75 9.79 0.85 8.65
C THR A 75 10.40 2.11 8.05
N ILE A 76 11.06 1.98 6.90
CA ILE A 76 11.60 3.10 6.14
C ILE A 76 10.82 3.23 4.83
N ASN A 77 10.29 4.42 4.58
CA ASN A 77 9.59 4.75 3.35
C ASN A 77 10.43 5.70 2.52
N THR A 78 10.57 5.42 1.23
CA THR A 78 11.10 6.38 0.26
C THR A 78 10.02 6.80 -0.71
N TYR A 79 10.15 8.01 -1.25
CA TYR A 79 9.16 8.57 -2.18
C TYR A 79 9.86 8.99 -3.47
N GLY A 80 9.23 8.64 -4.59
CA GLY A 80 9.70 8.97 -5.92
C GLY A 80 9.10 10.29 -6.44
N ASN A 81 8.95 10.35 -7.76
CA ASN A 81 8.30 11.47 -8.42
C ASN A 81 6.85 11.63 -7.94
N PHE A 82 6.35 12.87 -7.98
CA PHE A 82 5.02 13.24 -7.50
C PHE A 82 4.75 12.95 -6.01
N GLY A 83 5.76 12.51 -5.25
CA GLY A 83 5.57 12.12 -3.85
C GLY A 83 4.89 10.76 -3.70
N LEU A 84 4.92 9.91 -4.72
CA LEU A 84 4.37 8.56 -4.61
C LEU A 84 5.37 7.64 -3.88
N LEU A 85 4.86 6.75 -3.03
CA LEU A 85 5.68 5.81 -2.24
C LEU A 85 6.48 4.93 -3.18
N ALA A 86 7.81 4.99 -3.18
CA ALA A 86 8.65 4.21 -4.08
C ALA A 86 9.10 2.88 -3.43
N THR A 87 9.52 2.94 -2.17
CA THR A 87 9.88 1.74 -1.40
C THR A 87 9.34 1.82 0.02
N LEU A 88 9.04 0.64 0.58
CA LEU A 88 8.78 0.40 1.99
C LEU A 88 9.72 -0.72 2.42
N GLU A 89 10.61 -0.46 3.37
CA GLU A 89 11.57 -1.41 3.90
C GLU A 89 11.26 -1.68 5.36
N GLN A 90 11.23 -2.96 5.76
CA GLN A 90 11.01 -3.34 7.14
C GLN A 90 12.25 -4.04 7.66
N THR A 91 12.67 -3.65 8.86
CA THR A 91 13.77 -4.25 9.62
C THR A 91 13.26 -4.61 11.01
N MET A 92 13.86 -5.63 11.62
CA MET A 92 13.56 -6.07 12.99
C MET A 92 14.84 -6.06 13.82
N VAL A 93 14.72 -5.81 15.12
CA VAL A 93 15.88 -5.93 16.02
C VAL A 93 16.07 -7.39 16.40
N SER A 94 17.27 -7.90 16.19
CA SER A 94 17.73 -9.21 16.63
C SER A 94 19.13 -9.05 17.21
N GLY A 95 19.33 -9.48 18.46
CA GLY A 95 20.61 -9.32 19.16
C GLY A 95 21.08 -7.87 19.33
N GLY A 96 20.18 -6.89 19.32
CA GLY A 96 20.52 -5.46 19.40
C GLY A 96 20.96 -4.83 18.08
N VAL A 97 20.83 -5.54 16.95
CA VAL A 97 21.15 -5.05 15.61
C VAL A 97 19.89 -5.08 14.74
N TRP A 98 19.77 -4.09 13.86
CA TRP A 98 18.72 -4.06 12.84
C TRP A 98 19.04 -5.06 11.74
N GLU A 99 18.15 -6.03 11.54
CA GLU A 99 18.21 -7.01 10.45
C GLU A 99 17.09 -6.77 9.45
N ASP A 100 17.41 -6.90 8.15
CA ASP A 100 16.43 -6.81 7.07
C ASP A 100 15.33 -7.87 7.23
N LYS A 101 14.08 -7.48 7.01
CA LYS A 101 12.93 -8.41 7.06
C LYS A 101 12.24 -8.51 5.71
N SER A 102 11.88 -7.38 5.14
CA SER A 102 11.14 -7.32 3.88
C SER A 102 11.36 -5.98 3.17
N ARG A 103 11.08 -5.98 1.87
CA ARG A 103 11.03 -4.77 1.06
C ARG A 103 9.88 -4.86 0.08
N THR A 104 9.06 -3.83 0.01
CA THR A 104 8.07 -3.64 -1.06
C THR A 104 8.51 -2.48 -1.94
N ARG A 105 8.51 -2.70 -3.26
CA ARG A 105 8.82 -1.69 -4.27
C ARG A 105 7.58 -1.39 -5.09
N TYR A 106 7.34 -0.11 -5.35
CA TYR A 106 6.22 0.39 -6.13
C TYR A 106 6.74 1.12 -7.36
N VAL A 107 6.16 0.81 -8.52
CA VAL A 107 6.48 1.46 -9.79
C VAL A 107 5.22 2.10 -10.34
N TYR A 108 5.33 3.34 -10.79
CA TYR A 108 4.22 4.12 -11.33
C TYR A 108 4.51 4.53 -12.77
N ASP A 109 3.46 4.78 -13.54
CA ASP A 109 3.59 5.41 -14.86
C ASP A 109 3.73 6.94 -14.76
N GLN A 110 3.75 7.60 -15.93
CA GLN A 110 3.90 9.06 -16.01
C GLN A 110 2.69 9.83 -15.48
N GLN A 111 1.51 9.18 -15.43
CA GLN A 111 0.27 9.72 -14.87
C GLN A 111 0.17 9.47 -13.35
N GLY A 112 1.12 8.74 -12.76
CA GLY A 112 1.13 8.40 -11.34
C GLY A 112 0.25 7.21 -10.98
N ARG A 113 -0.18 6.41 -11.96
CA ARG A 113 -0.93 5.17 -11.73
C ARG A 113 0.05 4.06 -11.36
N LEU A 114 -0.32 3.22 -10.40
CA LEU A 114 0.53 2.15 -9.89
C LEU A 114 0.61 1.01 -10.92
N LEU A 115 1.77 0.79 -11.52
CA LEU A 115 2.03 -0.28 -12.48
C LEU A 115 2.39 -1.60 -11.81
N THR A 116 3.30 -1.56 -10.83
CA THR A 116 3.85 -2.80 -10.26
C THR A 116 4.07 -2.66 -8.76
N ILE A 117 3.73 -3.70 -8.00
CA ILE A 117 4.14 -3.91 -6.62
C ILE A 117 5.01 -5.15 -6.58
N THR A 118 6.25 -5.05 -6.12
CA THR A 118 7.14 -6.20 -5.92
C THR A 118 7.45 -6.37 -4.44
N ASN A 119 7.12 -7.52 -3.88
CA ASN A 119 7.45 -7.87 -2.50
C ASN A 119 8.69 -8.77 -2.46
N GLN A 120 9.59 -8.45 -1.55
CA GLN A 120 10.80 -9.19 -1.26
C GLN A 120 10.85 -9.54 0.22
N ALA A 121 11.40 -10.70 0.55
CA ALA A 121 11.60 -11.16 1.93
C ALA A 121 13.07 -11.48 2.15
N PHE A 122 13.56 -11.25 3.37
CA PHE A 122 14.93 -11.61 3.73
C PHE A 122 15.05 -13.13 3.89
N ASN A 123 15.98 -13.72 3.14
CA ASN A 123 16.35 -15.11 3.26
C ASN A 123 17.63 -15.22 4.10
N SER A 124 17.52 -15.82 5.28
CA SER A 124 18.65 -15.97 6.20
C SER A 124 19.75 -16.90 5.67
N ALA A 125 19.43 -17.83 4.76
CA ALA A 125 20.41 -18.74 4.18
C ALA A 125 21.33 -18.03 3.18
N SER A 126 20.79 -17.11 2.38
CA SER A 126 21.56 -16.30 1.42
C SER A 126 22.02 -14.95 1.97
N SER A 127 21.47 -14.53 3.13
CA SER A 127 21.67 -13.20 3.72
C SER A 127 21.30 -12.07 2.77
N GLN A 128 20.24 -12.25 1.96
CA GLN A 128 19.80 -11.28 0.96
C GLN A 128 18.27 -11.16 0.94
N LEU A 129 17.78 -10.02 0.42
CA LEU A 129 16.38 -9.85 0.08
C LEU A 129 16.10 -10.55 -1.25
N GLU A 130 15.22 -11.53 -1.22
CA GLU A 130 14.82 -12.34 -2.38
C GLU A 130 13.39 -12.00 -2.79
N ASN A 131 13.11 -12.14 -4.08
CA ASN A 131 11.77 -11.90 -4.64
C ASN A 131 10.78 -12.94 -4.10
N LEU A 132 9.58 -12.49 -3.74
CA LEU A 132 8.51 -13.37 -3.24
C LEU A 132 7.28 -13.32 -4.16
N THR A 133 6.64 -12.15 -4.25
CA THR A 133 5.46 -11.94 -5.09
C THR A 133 5.55 -10.64 -5.87
N ARG A 134 4.81 -10.57 -6.96
CA ARG A 134 4.64 -9.37 -7.76
C ARG A 134 3.20 -9.22 -8.20
N VAL A 135 2.68 -8.00 -8.14
CA VAL A 135 1.39 -7.61 -8.70
C VAL A 135 1.65 -6.63 -9.84
N ILE A 136 1.03 -6.86 -10.99
CA ILE A 136 1.11 -5.98 -12.17
C ILE A 136 -0.29 -5.49 -12.50
N ASN A 137 -0.45 -4.18 -12.60
CA ASN A 137 -1.67 -3.52 -13.01
C ASN A 137 -1.50 -3.01 -14.44
N THR A 138 -2.43 -3.40 -15.31
CA THR A 138 -2.51 -2.90 -16.68
C THR A 138 -3.68 -1.93 -16.76
N TYR A 139 -3.50 -0.84 -17.50
CA TYR A 139 -4.52 0.18 -17.71
C TYR A 139 -4.84 0.27 -19.20
N THR A 140 -6.09 0.58 -19.52
CA THR A 140 -6.52 0.87 -20.88
C THR A 140 -6.81 2.36 -20.97
N ASN A 141 -6.23 3.05 -21.96
CA ASN A 141 -6.37 4.50 -22.14
C ASN A 141 -5.94 5.30 -20.89
N ASP A 142 -6.64 6.40 -20.61
CA ASP A 142 -6.40 7.34 -19.50
C ASP A 142 -7.17 6.98 -18.22
N ASP A 143 -7.68 5.74 -18.12
CA ASP A 143 -8.41 5.31 -16.93
C ASP A 143 -7.50 5.27 -15.70
N LEU A 144 -8.02 5.75 -14.56
CA LEU A 144 -7.33 5.70 -13.27
C LEU A 144 -7.38 4.32 -12.62
N ASN A 145 -8.28 3.45 -13.09
CA ASN A 145 -8.46 2.10 -12.57
C ASN A 145 -7.87 1.08 -13.55
N PRO A 146 -7.28 -0.02 -13.05
CA PRO A 146 -6.71 -1.05 -13.92
C PRO A 146 -7.78 -1.82 -14.69
N SER A 147 -7.48 -2.18 -15.93
CA SER A 147 -8.27 -3.06 -16.78
C SER A 147 -7.90 -4.55 -16.60
N SER A 148 -6.72 -4.84 -16.06
CA SER A 148 -6.34 -6.17 -15.56
C SER A 148 -5.36 -6.09 -14.39
N VAL A 149 -5.40 -7.08 -13.51
CA VAL A 149 -4.44 -7.26 -12.41
C VAL A 149 -3.84 -8.66 -12.47
N GLU A 150 -2.53 -8.76 -12.61
CA GLU A 150 -1.81 -10.04 -12.64
C GLU A 150 -1.04 -10.24 -11.33
N ARG A 151 -1.11 -11.45 -10.76
CA ARG A 151 -0.36 -11.89 -9.58
C ARG A 151 0.62 -12.96 -9.99
N GLN A 152 1.85 -12.77 -9.53
CA GLN A 152 2.97 -13.65 -9.83
C GLN A 152 3.72 -14.00 -8.56
N ILE A 153 4.19 -15.25 -8.52
CA ILE A 153 5.09 -15.76 -7.49
C ILE A 153 6.47 -15.96 -8.09
N TRP A 154 7.52 -15.64 -7.34
CA TRP A 154 8.87 -15.95 -7.76
C TRP A 154 9.12 -17.46 -7.66
N SER A 155 9.65 -18.04 -8.73
CA SER A 155 10.10 -19.44 -8.76
C SER A 155 11.62 -19.46 -8.81
N GLU A 156 12.23 -20.00 -7.75
CA GLU A 156 13.68 -20.24 -7.73
C GLU A 156 14.08 -21.27 -8.79
N THR A 157 13.26 -22.31 -8.98
CA THR A 157 13.50 -23.38 -9.97
C THR A 157 13.56 -22.84 -11.40
N LEU A 158 12.64 -21.94 -11.76
CA LEU A 158 12.58 -21.34 -13.09
C LEU A 158 13.42 -20.06 -13.21
N VAL A 159 13.98 -19.58 -12.08
CA VAL A 159 14.69 -18.31 -11.96
C VAL A 159 13.87 -17.17 -12.59
N GLY A 160 12.60 -17.08 -12.21
CA GLY A 160 11.66 -16.19 -12.88
C GLY A 160 10.32 -16.05 -12.16
N TRP A 161 9.47 -15.18 -12.71
CA TRP A 161 8.11 -14.97 -12.22
C TRP A 161 7.16 -15.98 -12.84
N GLY A 162 6.60 -16.86 -12.01
CA GLY A 162 5.48 -17.73 -12.38
C GLY A 162 4.17 -16.97 -12.29
N LEU A 163 3.28 -17.18 -13.25
CA LEU A 163 1.91 -16.66 -13.22
C LEU A 163 1.08 -17.51 -12.25
N GLU A 164 0.37 -16.85 -11.33
CA GLU A 164 -0.48 -17.52 -10.33
C GLU A 164 -1.96 -17.24 -10.62
N GLU A 165 -2.31 -15.95 -10.68
CA GLU A 165 -3.69 -15.49 -10.80
C GLU A 165 -3.75 -14.24 -11.68
N LYS A 166 -4.83 -14.06 -12.42
CA LYS A 166 -5.11 -12.83 -13.16
C LYS A 166 -6.58 -12.46 -13.04
N ASP A 167 -6.85 -11.22 -12.64
CA ASP A 167 -8.16 -10.61 -12.74
C ASP A 167 -8.28 -9.86 -14.08
N ILE A 168 -9.32 -10.15 -14.84
CA ILE A 168 -9.65 -9.52 -16.12
C ILE A 168 -11.09 -9.00 -16.14
N ASN A 169 -11.44 -8.25 -17.19
CA ASN A 169 -12.78 -7.69 -17.39
C ASN A 169 -13.22 -6.86 -16.17
N LEU A 170 -12.30 -6.11 -15.56
CA LEU A 170 -12.60 -5.27 -14.42
C LEU A 170 -13.51 -4.13 -14.87
N VAL A 171 -14.71 -4.06 -14.30
CA VAL A 171 -15.66 -2.97 -14.53
C VAL A 171 -15.74 -2.14 -13.27
N TRP A 172 -15.44 -0.85 -13.40
CA TRP A 172 -15.42 0.08 -12.27
C TRP A 172 -16.63 1.02 -12.31
N SER A 173 -17.17 1.33 -11.14
CA SER A 173 -18.21 2.34 -11.01
C SER A 173 -17.61 3.74 -11.10
N THR A 174 -18.16 4.57 -11.98
CA THR A 174 -17.86 5.99 -12.07
C THR A 174 -18.72 6.84 -11.13
N ASP A 175 -19.77 6.25 -10.54
CA ASP A 175 -20.66 6.95 -9.62
C ASP A 175 -19.98 7.11 -8.24
N SER A 176 -19.94 8.35 -7.76
CA SER A 176 -19.41 8.68 -6.44
C SER A 176 -20.28 8.15 -5.31
N ASN A 177 -21.57 7.94 -5.55
CA ASN A 177 -22.55 7.44 -4.58
C ASN A 177 -22.70 5.92 -4.57
N HIS A 178 -22.09 5.22 -5.53
CA HIS A 178 -22.14 3.77 -5.58
C HIS A 178 -21.22 3.19 -4.47
N PRO A 179 -21.73 2.29 -3.61
CA PRO A 179 -20.96 1.76 -2.47
C PRO A 179 -19.79 0.89 -2.90
N PHE A 180 -19.88 0.26 -4.08
CA PHE A 180 -18.78 -0.52 -4.66
C PHE A 180 -18.08 0.26 -5.77
N LYS A 181 -16.74 0.32 -5.71
CA LYS A 181 -15.95 0.87 -6.82
C LYS A 181 -15.69 -0.16 -7.91
N LEU A 182 -15.53 -1.43 -7.56
CA LEU A 182 -15.41 -2.52 -8.52
C LEU A 182 -16.76 -3.23 -8.65
N LEU A 183 -17.35 -3.14 -9.84
CA LEU A 183 -18.66 -3.71 -10.18
C LEU A 183 -18.54 -5.16 -10.61
N SER A 184 -17.56 -5.51 -11.44
CA SER A 184 -17.37 -6.91 -11.83
C SER A 184 -15.93 -7.22 -12.19
N TYR A 185 -15.56 -8.49 -12.09
CA TYR A 185 -14.28 -9.01 -12.56
C TYR A 185 -14.37 -10.53 -12.79
N GLU A 186 -13.46 -11.05 -13.60
CA GLU A 186 -13.24 -12.49 -13.77
C GLU A 186 -11.83 -12.83 -13.29
N THR A 187 -11.71 -13.76 -12.35
CA THR A 187 -10.43 -14.30 -11.90
C THR A 187 -10.10 -15.56 -12.69
N GLN A 188 -8.91 -15.60 -13.24
CA GLN A 188 -8.33 -16.74 -13.94
C GLN A 188 -7.09 -17.24 -13.19
N VAL A 189 -6.85 -18.55 -13.24
CA VAL A 189 -5.64 -19.19 -12.73
C VAL A 189 -4.98 -20.00 -13.84
N VAL A 190 -3.69 -20.29 -13.68
CA VAL A 190 -2.96 -21.16 -14.60
C VAL A 190 -3.16 -22.61 -14.17
N ASP A 191 -3.71 -23.44 -15.06
CA ASP A 191 -3.87 -24.88 -14.82
C ASP A 191 -2.56 -25.67 -15.11
N PHE A 192 -2.55 -26.98 -14.87
CA PHE A 192 -1.39 -27.85 -15.05
C PHE A 192 -0.81 -27.82 -16.48
N ASP A 193 -1.66 -27.61 -17.49
CA ASP A 193 -1.29 -27.46 -18.90
C ASP A 193 -0.78 -26.05 -19.25
N LEU A 194 -0.54 -25.20 -18.25
CA LEU A 194 -0.14 -23.81 -18.41
C LEU A 194 -1.15 -22.94 -19.19
N SER A 195 -2.41 -23.35 -19.19
CA SER A 195 -3.51 -22.61 -19.79
C SER A 195 -4.29 -21.82 -18.75
N TRP A 196 -4.86 -20.68 -19.15
CA TRP A 196 -5.71 -19.88 -18.28
C TRP A 196 -7.11 -20.48 -18.21
N VAL A 197 -7.56 -20.77 -17.00
CA VAL A 197 -8.92 -21.22 -16.73
C VAL A 197 -9.62 -20.21 -15.84
N THR A 198 -10.85 -19.87 -16.18
CA THR A 198 -11.70 -19.04 -15.32
C THR A 198 -11.93 -19.81 -14.02
N LEU A 199 -11.56 -19.22 -12.88
CA LEU A 199 -11.84 -19.79 -11.57
C LEU A 199 -13.21 -19.31 -11.09
N LYS A 200 -13.44 -18.00 -11.18
CA LYS A 200 -14.67 -17.35 -10.70
C LYS A 200 -14.96 -16.07 -11.46
N ARG A 201 -16.24 -15.73 -11.55
CA ARG A 201 -16.74 -14.42 -11.95
C ARG A 201 -17.45 -13.78 -10.79
N HIS A 202 -17.22 -12.49 -10.60
CA HIS A 202 -17.80 -11.71 -9.53
C HIS A 202 -18.58 -10.54 -10.13
N THR A 203 -19.79 -10.32 -9.65
CA THR A 203 -20.62 -9.18 -10.04
C THR A 203 -21.30 -8.57 -8.83
N ASN A 204 -21.17 -7.25 -8.70
CA ASN A 204 -21.84 -6.39 -7.75
C ASN A 204 -22.78 -5.46 -8.52
N SER A 205 -23.97 -5.26 -7.99
CA SER A 205 -24.86 -4.19 -8.45
C SER A 205 -25.47 -3.48 -7.26
N TYR A 206 -25.78 -2.20 -7.45
CA TYR A 206 -26.43 -1.37 -6.46
C TYR A 206 -27.62 -0.66 -7.11
N ASP A 207 -28.77 -0.77 -6.47
CA ASP A 207 -29.94 0.02 -6.81
C ASP A 207 -29.97 1.27 -5.91
N PRO A 208 -29.73 2.48 -6.44
CA PRO A 208 -29.71 3.70 -5.63
C PRO A 208 -31.10 4.10 -5.11
N VAL A 209 -32.18 3.63 -5.73
CA VAL A 209 -33.55 3.95 -5.34
C VAL A 209 -33.92 3.18 -4.07
N THR A 210 -33.64 1.86 -4.06
CA THR A 210 -33.92 1.00 -2.90
C THR A 210 -32.75 0.94 -1.91
N ARG A 211 -31.59 1.47 -2.28
CA ARG A 211 -30.31 1.35 -1.56
C ARG A 211 -29.92 -0.10 -1.30
N THR A 212 -30.23 -0.98 -2.24
CA THR A 212 -29.97 -2.42 -2.12
C THR A 212 -28.74 -2.80 -2.91
N SER A 213 -27.87 -3.57 -2.28
CA SER A 213 -26.69 -4.17 -2.90
C SER A 213 -26.95 -5.64 -3.15
N THR A 214 -26.65 -6.10 -4.35
CA THR A 214 -26.66 -7.53 -4.69
C THR A 214 -25.28 -7.95 -5.15
N TYR A 215 -24.91 -9.16 -4.78
CA TYR A 215 -23.62 -9.77 -5.05
C TYR A 215 -23.84 -11.19 -5.58
N SER A 216 -23.17 -11.54 -6.67
CA SER A 216 -23.12 -12.90 -7.18
C SER A 216 -21.68 -13.35 -7.42
N THR A 217 -21.45 -14.64 -7.23
CA THR A 217 -20.22 -15.29 -7.66
C THR A 217 -20.53 -16.60 -8.35
N ASP A 218 -20.08 -16.69 -9.59
CA ASP A 218 -20.21 -17.88 -10.40
C ASP A 218 -18.83 -18.54 -10.46
N PHE A 219 -18.71 -19.72 -9.88
CA PHE A 219 -17.52 -20.54 -10.06
C PHE A 219 -17.61 -21.24 -11.41
N ALA A 220 -16.50 -21.31 -12.15
CA ALA A 220 -16.49 -22.17 -13.31
C ALA A 220 -16.78 -23.60 -12.85
N SER A 221 -17.79 -24.24 -13.43
CA SER A 221 -18.00 -25.67 -13.21
C SER A 221 -16.71 -26.37 -13.62
N SER A 222 -16.03 -27.01 -12.66
CA SER A 222 -14.92 -27.90 -12.98
C SER A 222 -15.47 -28.95 -13.94
N ASN A 223 -15.21 -28.79 -15.24
CA ASN A 223 -15.44 -29.84 -16.23
C ASN A 223 -14.35 -30.90 -15.97
N ASN A 224 -14.49 -31.63 -14.87
CA ASN A 224 -13.72 -32.83 -14.60
C ASN A 224 -14.31 -33.93 -15.49
N SER A 225 -13.82 -34.01 -16.72
CA SER A 225 -13.94 -35.18 -17.60
C SER A 225 -12.59 -35.85 -17.73
#